data_AF-A0A5C5SCB7-F1
#
_entry.id   AF-A0A5C5SCB7-F1
#
_cell.length_a   1.000
_cell.length_b   1.000
_cell.length_c   1.000
_cell.angle_alpha   90.00
_cell.angle_beta   90.00
_cell.angle_gamma   90.00
#
_symmetry.space_group_name_H-M   'P 1'
#
loop_
_entity.id
_entity.type
_entity.pdbx_description
1 polymer ?
#
loop_
_entity_poly.entity_id
_entity_poly.type
_entity_poly.pdbx_seq_one_letter_code
_entity_poly.pdbx_strand_id
1 'polypeptide(L)' 'MEIIENTISLCSHLLFIGMFYQLLFQLFDWSRWIKNSHDNSWRLRLFLLLLSIALGYLVSNFMLAVLNFSRLLMWQG' A
#
# COMPACT_ATOMS: atom_id res chain seq x y z
N MET A 1 20.19 -6.58 15.37
CA MET A 1 18.88 -7.18 15.01
C MET A 1 17.89 -6.11 14.60
N GLU A 2 17.79 -5.00 15.34
CA GLU A 2 16.88 -3.87 15.07
C GLU A 2 16.96 -3.28 13.65
N ILE A 3 18.16 -3.11 13.07
CA ILE A 3 18.31 -2.63 11.69
C ILE A 3 17.69 -3.60 10.67
N ILE A 4 17.83 -4.91 10.90
CA ILE A 4 17.29 -5.94 10.00
C ILE A 4 15.76 -5.93 10.08
N GLU A 5 15.20 -5.83 11.28
CA GLU A 5 13.75 -5.76 11.50
C GLU A 5 13.14 -4.50 10.87
N ASN A 6 13.76 -3.34 11.08
CA ASN A 6 13.32 -2.09 10.46
C ASN A 6 13.43 -2.14 8.92
N THR A 7 14.47 -2.78 8.39
CA THR A 7 14.63 -2.96 6.94
C THR A 7 13.54 -3.85 6.37
N ILE A 8 13.23 -4.98 7.03
CA ILE A 8 12.16 -5.89 6.62
C ILE A 8 10.79 -5.19 6.69
N SER A 9 10.54 -4.41 7.74
CA SER A 9 9.31 -3.62 7.88
C SER A 9 9.16 -2.60 6.76
N LEU A 10 10.21 -1.83 6.47
CA LEU A 10 10.20 -0.85 5.37
C LEU A 10 10.00 -1.52 4.02
N CYS A 11 10.68 -2.64 3.74
CA CYS A 11 10.47 -3.42 2.52
C CYS A 11 9.02 -3.92 2.42
N SER A 12 8.42 -4.40 3.51
CA SER A 12 7.03 -4.83 3.52
C SER A 12 6.08 -3.69 3.15
N HIS A 13 6.25 -2.51 3.77
CA HIS A 13 5.46 -1.33 3.42
C HIS A 13 5.60 -0.97 1.94
N LEU A 14 6.83 -0.91 1.42
CA LEU A 14 7.09 -0.60 0.01
C LEU A 14 6.45 -1.61 -0.94
N LEU A 15 6.48 -2.91 -0.61
CA LEU A 15 5.82 -3.95 -1.39
C LEU A 15 4.30 -3.76 -1.43
N PHE A 16 3.66 -3.51 -0.28
CA PHE A 16 2.22 -3.28 -0.22
C PHE A 16 1.81 -2.00 -0.97
N ILE A 17 2.58 -0.92 -0.86
CA ILE A 17 2.37 0.32 -1.61
C ILE A 17 2.44 0.06 -3.11
N GLY A 18 3.44 -0.69 -3.58
CA GLY A 18 3.57 -1.06 -4.99
C GLY A 18 2.40 -1.91 -5.49
N MET A 19 1.96 -2.90 -4.71
CA MET A 19 0.79 -3.71 -5.04
C MET A 19 -0.48 -2.87 -5.13
N PHE A 20 -0.72 -1.96 -4.16
CA PHE A 20 -1.87 -1.07 -4.18
C PHE A 20 -1.84 -0.12 -5.37
N TYR A 21 -0.67 0.39 -5.74
CA TYR A 21 -0.51 1.23 -6.92
C TYR A 21 -0.89 0.50 -8.20
N GLN A 22 -0.40 -0.74 -8.35
CA GLN A 22 -0.75 -1.54 -9.53
C GLN A 22 -2.24 -1.89 -9.55
N LEU A 23 -2.83 -2.24 -8.40
CA LEU A 23 -4.26 -2.50 -8.27
C LEU A 23 -5.08 -1.27 -8.65
N LEU A 24 -4.80 -0.10 -8.07
CA LEU A 24 -5.52 1.13 -8.40
C LEU A 24 -5.36 1.49 -9.88
N PHE A 25 -4.17 1.29 -10.44
CA PHE A 25 -3.92 1.58 -11.85
C PHE A 25 -4.68 0.62 -12.79
N GLN A 26 -4.77 -0.67 -12.46
CA GLN A 26 -5.41 -1.69 -13.31
C GLN A 26 -6.93 -1.80 -13.11
N LEU A 27 -7.42 -1.55 -11.89
CA LEU A 27 -8.83 -1.76 -11.53
C LEU A 27 -9.72 -0.60 -11.99
N PHE A 28 -9.17 0.61 -12.11
CA PHE A 28 -9.90 1.79 -12.53
C PHE A 28 -9.55 2.17 -13.97
N ASP A 29 -10.58 2.28 -14.81
CA ASP A 29 -10.44 2.86 -16.14
C ASP A 29 -10.32 4.39 -16.03
N TRP A 30 -9.10 4.86 -15.75
CA TRP A 30 -8.78 6.27 -15.52
C TRP A 30 -9.15 7.18 -16.70
N SER A 31 -9.24 6.63 -17.91
CA SER A 31 -9.70 7.34 -19.11
C SER A 31 -11.17 7.79 -18.99
N ARG A 32 -12.00 6.99 -18.32
CA ARG A 32 -13.42 7.31 -18.08
C ARG A 32 -13.63 8.24 -16.89
N TRP A 33 -12.76 8.15 -15.89
CA TRP A 33 -12.84 8.96 -14.68
C TRP A 33 -12.32 10.39 -14.89
N ILE A 34 -11.35 10.59 -15.78
CA ILE A 34 -10.74 11.91 -16.00
C ILE A 34 -10.91 12.32 -17.47
N LYS A 35 -11.96 13.13 -17.71
CA LYS A 35 -12.03 14.00 -18.90
C LYS A 35 -10.76 14.85 -18.93
N ASN A 36 -10.00 14.83 -20.03
CA ASN A 36 -8.64 15.40 -20.21
C ASN A 36 -7.44 14.54 -19.74
N SER A 37 -7.55 13.21 -19.71
CA SER A 37 -6.45 12.29 -19.38
C SER A 37 -5.15 12.49 -20.18
N HIS A 38 -5.21 13.00 -21.42
CA HIS A 38 -4.03 13.07 -22.29
C HIS A 38 -2.98 14.11 -21.86
N ASP A 39 -3.41 15.19 -21.18
CA ASP A 39 -2.53 16.27 -20.73
C ASP A 39 -2.15 16.14 -19.25
N ASN A 40 -3.02 15.50 -18.44
CA ASN A 40 -2.83 15.36 -16.99
C ASN A 40 -2.36 13.97 -16.53
N SER A 41 -1.92 13.10 -17.43
CA SER A 41 -1.48 11.72 -17.11
C SER A 41 -0.36 11.66 -16.06
N TRP A 42 0.51 12.67 -15.98
CA TRP A 42 1.53 12.76 -14.93
C TRP A 42 0.93 13.05 -13.54
N ARG A 43 -0.02 13.99 -13.47
CA ARG A 43 -0.73 14.35 -12.22
C ARG A 43 -1.55 13.17 -11.70
N LEU A 44 -2.16 12.40 -12.60
CA LEU A 44 -2.83 11.15 -12.29
C LEU A 44 -1.90 10.16 -11.59
N ARG A 45 -0.73 9.89 -12.18
CA ARG A 45 0.25 8.94 -11.63
C ARG A 45 0.73 9.37 -10.24
N LEU A 46 0.95 10.68 -10.03
CA LEU A 46 1.29 11.21 -8.70
C LEU A 46 0.15 11.05 -7.69
N PHE A 47 -1.10 11.30 -8.11
CA PHE A 47 -2.27 11.10 -7.25
C PHE A 47 -2.41 9.63 -6.83
N LEU A 48 -2.31 8.72 -7.81
CA LEU A 48 -2.28 7.28 -7.59
C LEU A 48 -1.16 6.86 -6.64
N LEU A 49 0.04 7.42 -6.81
CA LEU A 49 1.19 7.14 -5.95
C LEU A 49 0.91 7.53 -4.49
N LEU A 50 0.42 8.76 -4.28
CA LEU A 50 0.06 9.26 -2.94
C LEU A 50 -1.05 8.40 -2.31
N LEU A 51 -2.07 8.06 -3.08
CA LEU A 51 -3.16 7.21 -2.61
C LEU A 51 -2.66 5.81 -2.24
N SER A 52 -1.73 5.27 -3.02
CA SER A 52 -1.12 3.96 -2.78
C SER A 52 -0.22 3.96 -1.55
N ILE A 53 0.49 5.07 -1.28
CA ILE A 53 1.27 5.23 -0.05
C ILE A 53 0.33 5.17 1.15
N ALA A 54 -0.77 5.93 1.13
CA ALA A 54 -1.74 5.94 2.22
C ALA A 54 -2.42 4.58 2.43
N LEU A 55 -2.95 3.97 1.36
CA LEU A 55 -3.65 2.70 1.44
C LEU A 55 -2.69 1.52 1.71
N GLY A 56 -1.54 1.48 1.04
CA GLY A 56 -0.53 0.45 1.25
C GLY A 56 0.02 0.47 2.67
N TYR A 57 0.24 1.66 3.24
CA TYR A 57 0.61 1.80 4.65
C TYR A 57 -0.50 1.31 5.59
N LEU A 58 -1.75 1.69 5.33
CA LEU A 58 -2.90 1.29 6.14
C LEU A 58 -3.07 -0.24 6.16
N VAL A 59 -3.00 -0.90 5.01
CA VAL A 59 -3.12 -2.36 4.91
C VAL A 59 -1.93 -3.06 5.55
N SER A 60 -0.72 -2.55 5.35
CA SER A 60 0.46 -3.14 5.97
C SER A 60 0.40 -3.04 7.50
N ASN A 61 -0.06 -1.90 8.05
CA ASN A 61 -0.26 -1.75 9.49
C ASN A 61 -1.39 -2.66 10.01
N PHE A 62 -2.46 -2.84 9.25
CA PHE A 62 -3.52 -3.79 9.58
C PHE A 62 -3.00 -5.23 9.64
N MET A 63 -2.18 -5.64 8.67
CA MET A 63 -1.56 -6.98 8.67
C MET A 63 -0.65 -7.19 9.90
N LEU A 64 0.15 -6.19 10.28
CA LEU A 64 0.97 -6.24 11.49
C LEU A 64 0.12 -6.35 12.75
N ALA A 65 -0.99 -5.62 12.83
CA ALA A 65 -1.94 -5.71 13.94
C ALA A 65 -2.56 -7.12 14.04
N VAL A 66 -2.94 -7.72 12.91
CA VAL A 66 -3.46 -9.10 12.87
C VAL A 66 -2.39 -10.11 13.32
N LEU A 67 -1.15 -9.96 12.87
CA LEU A 67 -0.04 -10.83 13.30
C LEU A 67 0.22 -10.72 14.81
N ASN A 68 0.22 -9.50 15.35
CA ASN A 68 0.38 -9.28 16.79
C ASN A 68 -0.78 -9.86 17.59
N PHE A 69 -2.01 -9.68 17.13
CA PHE A 69 -3.19 -10.27 17.75
C PHE A 69 -3.15 -11.82 17.71
N SER A 70 -2.71 -12.40 16.60
CA SER A 70 -2.55 -13.86 16.46
C SER A 70 -1.49 -14.40 17.42
N ARG A 71 -0.37 -13.68 17.58
CA ARG A 71 0.67 -14.03 18.57
C ARG A 71 0.14 -13.98 19.99
N LEU A 72 -0.64 -12.94 20.33
CA LEU A 72 -1.26 -12.80 21.64
C LEU A 72 -2.20 -13.96 21.96
N LEU A 73 -3.09 -14.32 21.02
CA LEU A 73 -4.00 -15.47 21.17
C LEU A 73 -3.24 -16.78 21.37
N MET A 74 -2.18 -17.01 20.60
CA MET A 74 -1.40 -18.25 20.66
C MET A 74 -0.58 -18.40 21.96
N TRP A 75 -0.19 -17.29 22.60
CA TRP A 75 0.57 -17.32 23.86
C TRP A 75 -0.31 -17.31 25.12
N GLN A 76 -1.62 -17.09 24.98
CA GLN A 76 -2.60 -17.17 26.06
C GLN A 76 -3.41 -18.48 26.06
N GLY A 77 -3.17 -19.38 25.11
CA GLY A 77 -3.85 -20.68 24.96
C GLY A 77 -3.05 -21.86 25.48
#